data_AF-A0A3N1VIM4-F1
#
_entry.id   AF-A0A3N1VIM4-F1
#
_cell.length_a   1.000
_cell.length_b   1.000
_cell.length_c   1.000
_cell.angle_alpha   90.00
_cell.angle_beta   90.00
_cell.angle_gamma   90.00
#
_symmetry.space_group_name_H-M   'P 1'
#
loop_
_entity.id
_entity.type
_entity.pdbx_description
1 polymer ?
#
loop_
_entity_poly.entity_id
_entity_poly.type
_entity_poly.pdbx_seq_one_letter_code
_entity_poly.pdbx_strand_id
1 'polypeptide(L)'
;MHDDASPALWKLWSIVSVGILAISSASILIRLAEAPSLAIAAYRVSLAASCVAPWALGRFSKPKTTFVIPWKAVVVSGCFLALHFAFWIESLKRTTVASSVTLVSTSPVYTAVFSSLLLRERIGLLMWTAITTCVIGSAVVAGLDFRLDADALLGDLLALLGGVMASGYFLAGRYARATLPLSLYISLSYGIAGAVLVVLCLISQIPLVGFSPKTYVILVLLAAVPQMIGHTSLNWALKHVTATAVAVLTLGEPLGASILAFFVFRETVSLPTALGLALLAAGIVASGFAASRRSTKAPRSSPP
;
A
#
# COMPACT_ATOMS: atom_id res chain seq x y z
N MET A 1 27.92 -3.71 10.24
CA MET A 1 27.44 -5.05 9.80
C MET A 1 26.65 -5.67 10.95
N HIS A 2 25.50 -5.08 11.29
CA HIS A 2 24.59 -5.60 12.31
C HIS A 2 23.18 -5.66 11.70
N ASP A 3 22.55 -6.82 11.89
CA ASP A 3 21.18 -7.23 11.53
C ASP A 3 20.88 -7.64 10.08
N ASP A 4 21.43 -8.79 9.69
CA ASP A 4 20.95 -9.63 8.56
C ASP A 4 20.30 -10.96 9.03
N ALA A 5 19.97 -11.09 10.32
CA ALA A 5 19.08 -12.16 10.76
C ALA A 5 17.62 -11.78 10.44
N SER A 6 16.87 -12.74 9.88
CA SER A 6 15.41 -12.61 9.77
C SER A 6 14.83 -12.29 11.15
N PRO A 7 13.98 -11.26 11.28
CA PRO A 7 13.42 -10.88 12.57
C PRO A 7 12.62 -12.04 13.14
N ALA A 8 12.58 -12.14 14.47
CA ALA A 8 11.68 -13.05 15.14
C ALA A 8 10.24 -12.83 14.65
N LEU A 9 9.50 -13.92 14.45
CA LEU A 9 8.17 -13.89 13.82
C LEU A 9 7.20 -12.95 14.56
N TRP A 10 7.25 -12.91 15.90
CA TRP A 10 6.45 -12.01 16.71
C TRP A 10 6.72 -10.54 16.39
N LYS A 11 7.99 -10.15 16.20
CA LYS A 11 8.39 -8.77 15.88
C LYS A 11 7.87 -8.34 14.52
N LEU A 12 7.93 -9.25 13.53
CA LEU A 12 7.36 -9.02 12.21
C LEU A 12 5.85 -8.75 12.30
N TRP A 13 5.10 -9.64 12.97
CA TRP A 13 3.66 -9.49 13.13
C TRP A 13 3.27 -8.24 13.91
N SER A 14 3.97 -7.91 15.01
CA SER A 14 3.67 -6.70 15.79
C SER A 14 3.84 -5.43 14.95
N ILE A 15 4.96 -5.28 14.22
CA ILE A 15 5.22 -4.11 13.37
C ILE A 15 4.18 -4.00 12.26
N VAL A 16 3.90 -5.12 11.59
CA VAL A 16 2.93 -5.15 10.49
C VAL A 16 1.52 -4.86 10.98
N SER A 17 1.07 -5.42 12.11
CA SER A 17 -0.26 -5.17 12.67
C SER A 17 -0.46 -3.70 13.04
N VAL A 18 0.53 -3.07 13.67
CA VAL A 18 0.52 -1.62 13.93
C VAL A 18 0.45 -0.85 12.61
N GLY A 19 1.21 -1.28 11.61
CA GLY A 19 1.16 -0.71 10.26
C GLY A 19 -0.23 -0.80 9.62
N ILE A 20 -0.89 -1.95 9.72
CA ILE A 20 -2.25 -2.19 9.18
C ILE A 20 -3.29 -1.32 9.89
N LEU A 21 -3.21 -1.20 11.22
CA LEU A 21 -4.10 -0.31 11.98
C LEU A 21 -3.90 1.16 11.57
N ALA A 22 -2.64 1.57 11.35
CA ALA A 22 -2.33 2.93 10.90
C ALA A 22 -2.88 3.20 9.48
N ILE A 23 -2.64 2.33 8.49
CA ILE A 23 -3.18 2.52 7.13
C ILE A 23 -4.71 2.48 7.08
N SER A 24 -5.36 1.71 7.96
CA SER A 24 -6.83 1.66 8.04
C SER A 24 -7.48 3.02 8.33
N SER A 25 -6.76 3.95 8.97
CA SER A 25 -7.23 5.31 9.23
C SER A 25 -7.17 6.23 7.99
N ALA A 26 -6.43 5.84 6.95
CA ALA A 26 -6.12 6.71 5.82
C ALA A 26 -7.36 7.13 5.04
N SER A 27 -8.24 6.19 4.71
CA SER A 27 -9.46 6.48 3.92
C SER A 27 -10.37 7.48 4.62
N ILE A 28 -10.47 7.40 5.94
CA ILE A 28 -11.25 8.30 6.78
C ILE A 28 -10.66 9.70 6.77
N LEU A 29 -9.36 9.81 7.03
CA LEU A 29 -8.65 11.09 6.99
C LEU A 29 -8.71 11.72 5.59
N ILE A 30 -8.56 10.93 4.53
CA ILE A 30 -8.70 11.39 3.14
C ILE A 30 -10.10 11.98 2.91
N ARG A 31 -11.16 11.28 3.32
CA ARG A 31 -12.53 11.78 3.14
C ARG A 31 -12.87 13.01 3.98
N LEU A 32 -12.25 13.16 5.15
CA LEU A 32 -12.39 14.35 5.99
C LEU A 32 -11.57 15.54 5.46
N ALA A 33 -10.61 15.33 4.56
CA ALA A 33 -9.78 16.38 3.99
C ALA A 33 -10.54 17.10 2.86
N GLU A 34 -10.95 18.34 3.12
CA GLU A 34 -11.54 19.24 2.12
C GLU A 34 -10.44 19.84 1.23
N ALA A 35 -9.84 19.01 0.37
CA ALA A 35 -8.82 19.39 -0.60
C ALA A 35 -8.88 18.50 -1.85
N PRO A 36 -8.38 18.94 -3.02
CA PRO A 36 -8.26 18.10 -4.22
C PRO A 36 -7.44 16.82 -3.99
N SER A 37 -7.78 15.73 -4.69
CA SER A 37 -7.24 14.39 -4.39
C SER A 37 -5.73 14.31 -4.64
N LEU A 38 -5.27 14.91 -5.73
CA LEU A 38 -3.85 15.02 -6.04
C LEU A 38 -3.09 15.86 -5.00
N ALA A 39 -3.70 16.92 -4.45
CA ALA A 39 -3.10 17.71 -3.38
C ALA A 39 -2.97 16.88 -2.09
N ILE A 40 -4.01 16.14 -1.70
CA ILE A 40 -3.97 15.23 -0.55
C ILE A 40 -2.85 14.20 -0.72
N ALA A 41 -2.75 13.59 -1.91
CA ALA A 41 -1.69 12.65 -2.26
C ALA A 41 -0.30 13.29 -2.13
N ALA A 42 -0.11 14.48 -2.70
CA ALA A 42 1.15 15.21 -2.69
C ALA A 42 1.60 15.53 -1.25
N TYR A 43 0.71 16.05 -0.41
CA TYR A 43 1.01 16.35 0.99
C TYR A 43 1.36 15.10 1.79
N ARG A 44 0.55 14.04 1.67
CA ARG A 44 0.76 12.77 2.37
C ARG A 44 2.19 12.26 2.22
N VAL A 45 2.70 12.22 1.00
CA VAL A 45 4.00 11.61 0.72
C VAL A 45 5.16 12.61 0.81
N SER A 46 4.96 13.88 0.45
CA SER A 46 6.02 14.89 0.50
C SER A 46 6.37 15.29 1.93
N LEU A 47 5.37 15.40 2.82
CA LEU A 47 5.62 15.63 4.24
C LEU A 47 6.35 14.44 4.86
N ALA A 48 5.89 13.21 4.57
CA ALA A 48 6.57 12.01 5.04
C ALA A 48 8.02 11.91 4.54
N ALA A 49 8.27 12.23 3.26
CA ALA A 49 9.62 12.29 2.70
C ALA A 49 10.50 13.29 3.43
N SER A 50 9.96 14.49 3.71
CA SER A 50 10.66 15.56 4.42
C SER A 50 11.02 15.16 5.86
N CYS A 51 10.09 14.51 6.57
CA CYS A 51 10.33 14.02 7.93
C CYS A 51 11.38 12.89 7.98
N VAL A 52 11.44 12.05 6.95
CA VAL A 52 12.33 10.89 6.89
C VAL A 52 13.72 11.26 6.36
N ALA A 53 13.85 12.31 5.56
CA ALA A 53 15.12 12.73 4.94
C ALA A 53 16.28 12.91 5.96
N PRO A 54 16.10 13.55 7.13
CA PRO A 54 17.16 13.66 8.13
C PRO A 54 17.70 12.30 8.60
N TRP A 55 16.83 11.29 8.74
CA TRP A 55 17.22 9.94 9.13
C TRP A 55 18.01 9.21 8.03
N ALA A 56 17.73 9.51 6.75
CA ALA A 56 18.54 9.03 5.63
C ALA A 56 19.91 9.73 5.57
N LEU A 57 19.95 11.06 5.73
CA LEU A 57 21.19 11.85 5.70
C LEU A 57 22.17 11.44 6.81
N GLY A 58 21.66 11.17 8.02
CA GLY A 58 22.50 10.67 9.12
C GLY A 58 23.19 9.33 8.87
N ARG A 59 22.83 8.60 7.80
CA ARG A 59 23.57 7.40 7.36
C ARG A 59 24.85 7.75 6.62
N PHE A 60 24.88 8.84 5.88
CA PHE A 60 26.05 9.29 5.11
C PHE A 60 27.09 10.02 5.98
N SER A 61 26.70 10.48 7.17
CA SER A 61 27.63 11.05 8.16
C SER A 61 28.63 10.03 8.73
N LYS A 62 28.49 8.74 8.40
CA LYS A 62 29.44 7.68 8.81
C LYS A 62 30.50 7.48 7.71
N PRO A 63 31.79 7.73 7.98
CA PRO A 63 32.85 7.83 6.96
C PRO A 63 33.19 6.55 6.18
N LYS A 64 32.54 5.40 6.46
CA LYS A 64 32.81 4.10 5.81
C LYS A 64 31.59 3.46 5.15
N THR A 65 30.46 4.16 5.04
CA THR A 65 29.24 3.58 4.43
C THR A 65 29.09 4.02 2.98
N THR A 66 29.38 3.11 2.05
CA THR A 66 29.00 3.24 0.64
C THR A 66 27.76 2.40 0.37
N PHE A 67 26.78 2.97 -0.34
CA PHE A 67 25.56 2.27 -0.75
C PHE A 67 25.47 2.25 -2.27
N VAL A 68 25.21 1.08 -2.85
CA VAL A 68 24.88 0.97 -4.27
C VAL A 68 23.37 1.16 -4.39
N ILE A 69 22.96 2.30 -4.95
CA ILE A 69 21.55 2.64 -5.12
C ILE A 69 21.03 2.03 -6.44
N PRO A 70 20.07 1.10 -6.40
CA PRO A 70 19.43 0.58 -7.60
C PRO A 70 18.42 1.59 -8.15
N TRP A 71 18.93 2.68 -8.77
CA TRP A 71 18.14 3.83 -9.19
C TRP A 71 16.89 3.48 -10.00
N LYS A 72 17.00 2.53 -10.95
CA LYS A 72 15.85 2.06 -11.74
C LYS A 72 14.71 1.57 -10.83
N ALA A 73 15.01 0.74 -9.83
CA ALA A 73 14.00 0.19 -8.94
C ALA A 73 13.43 1.27 -8.00
N VAL A 74 14.25 2.19 -7.53
CA VAL A 74 13.83 3.31 -6.67
C VAL A 74 12.92 4.28 -7.42
N VAL A 75 13.26 4.66 -8.65
CA VAL A 75 12.46 5.54 -9.51
C VAL A 75 11.14 4.88 -9.88
N VAL A 76 11.17 3.62 -10.34
CA VAL A 76 9.96 2.87 -10.65
C VAL A 76 9.05 2.76 -9.42
N SER A 77 9.63 2.43 -8.25
CA SER A 77 8.89 2.39 -6.99
C SER A 77 8.22 3.73 -6.68
N GLY A 78 8.95 4.84 -6.72
CA GLY A 78 8.39 6.18 -6.43
C GLY A 78 7.30 6.60 -7.40
N CYS A 79 7.48 6.38 -8.71
CA CYS A 79 6.46 6.70 -9.72
C CYS A 79 5.19 5.86 -9.54
N PHE A 80 5.33 4.55 -9.29
CA PHE A 80 4.18 3.68 -9.03
C PHE A 80 3.48 4.06 -7.72
N LEU A 81 4.22 4.48 -6.69
CA LEU A 81 3.63 4.99 -5.45
C LEU A 81 2.84 6.28 -5.67
N ALA A 82 3.35 7.21 -6.50
CA ALA A 82 2.63 8.41 -6.87
C ALA A 82 1.31 8.09 -7.58
N LEU A 83 1.36 7.26 -8.63
CA LEU A 83 0.17 6.88 -9.39
C LEU A 83 -0.83 6.09 -8.54
N HIS A 84 -0.34 5.23 -7.65
CA HIS A 84 -1.18 4.54 -6.67
C HIS A 84 -2.01 5.54 -5.85
N PHE A 85 -1.37 6.54 -5.23
CA PHE A 85 -2.10 7.53 -4.44
C PHE A 85 -2.97 8.45 -5.28
N ALA A 86 -2.54 8.81 -6.49
CA ALA A 86 -3.37 9.60 -7.40
C ALA A 86 -4.70 8.90 -7.69
N PHE A 87 -4.66 7.61 -8.08
CA PHE A 87 -5.87 6.87 -8.40
C PHE A 87 -6.71 6.51 -7.18
N TRP A 88 -6.09 6.00 -6.12
CA TRP A 88 -6.85 5.53 -4.95
C TRP A 88 -7.47 6.65 -4.10
N ILE A 89 -6.80 7.80 -3.99
CA ILE A 89 -7.39 8.94 -3.26
C ILE A 89 -8.55 9.53 -4.06
N GLU A 90 -8.45 9.53 -5.39
CA GLU A 90 -9.55 9.93 -6.26
C GLU A 90 -10.74 8.96 -6.19
N SER A 91 -10.49 7.65 -6.12
CA SER A 91 -11.58 6.66 -5.98
C SER A 91 -12.39 6.87 -4.71
N LEU A 92 -11.74 7.20 -3.59
CA LEU A 92 -12.42 7.44 -2.30
C LEU A 92 -13.42 8.60 -2.32
N LYS A 93 -13.31 9.52 -3.30
CA LYS A 93 -14.26 10.63 -3.47
C LYS A 93 -15.45 10.29 -4.36
N ARG A 94 -15.38 9.19 -5.10
CA ARG A 94 -16.36 8.79 -6.12
C ARG A 94 -17.15 7.56 -5.73
N THR A 95 -16.59 6.68 -4.91
CA THR A 95 -17.24 5.47 -4.38
C THR A 95 -17.09 5.37 -2.87
N THR A 96 -17.80 4.45 -2.23
CA THR A 96 -17.78 4.22 -0.77
C THR A 96 -16.39 3.84 -0.26
N VAL A 97 -16.13 4.07 1.04
CA VAL A 97 -14.86 3.65 1.65
C VAL A 97 -14.71 2.13 1.54
N ALA A 98 -15.78 1.39 1.82
CA ALA A 98 -15.79 -0.07 1.72
C ALA A 98 -15.43 -0.57 0.31
N SER A 99 -16.07 -0.03 -0.74
CA SER A 99 -15.78 -0.42 -2.13
C SER A 99 -14.33 -0.05 -2.51
N SER A 100 -13.97 1.23 -2.35
CA SER A 100 -12.65 1.71 -2.78
C SER A 100 -11.49 0.99 -2.10
N VAL A 101 -11.54 0.80 -0.79
CA VAL A 101 -10.45 0.16 -0.03
C VAL A 101 -10.38 -1.33 -0.33
N THR A 102 -11.51 -1.97 -0.58
CA THR A 102 -11.55 -3.39 -0.95
C THR A 102 -10.96 -3.62 -2.34
N LEU A 103 -11.38 -2.82 -3.32
CA LEU A 103 -10.90 -2.94 -4.69
C LEU A 103 -9.40 -2.65 -4.81
N VAL A 104 -8.88 -1.60 -4.15
CA VAL A 104 -7.42 -1.35 -4.12
C VAL A 104 -6.65 -2.48 -3.42
N SER A 105 -7.29 -3.13 -2.44
CA SER A 105 -6.72 -4.26 -1.70
C SER A 105 -6.66 -5.55 -2.52
N THR A 106 -7.12 -5.55 -3.78
CA THR A 106 -6.84 -6.64 -4.73
C THR A 106 -5.38 -6.65 -5.24
N SER A 107 -4.53 -5.70 -4.80
CA SER A 107 -3.11 -5.67 -5.14
C SER A 107 -2.32 -6.99 -4.97
N PRO A 108 -2.64 -7.94 -4.06
CA PRO A 108 -1.96 -9.24 -4.00
C PRO A 108 -2.09 -10.06 -5.28
N VAL A 109 -3.21 -9.92 -5.98
CA VAL A 109 -3.50 -10.62 -7.24
C VAL A 109 -2.51 -10.18 -8.30
N TYR A 110 -2.43 -8.87 -8.55
CA TYR A 110 -1.51 -8.31 -9.53
C TYR A 110 -0.05 -8.50 -9.10
N THR A 111 0.25 -8.40 -7.80
CA THR A 111 1.60 -8.65 -7.28
C THR A 111 2.03 -10.09 -7.53
N ALA A 112 1.15 -11.07 -7.32
CA ALA A 112 1.45 -12.46 -7.59
C ALA A 112 1.68 -12.71 -9.10
N VAL A 113 0.81 -12.17 -9.96
CA VAL A 113 0.94 -12.27 -11.42
C VAL A 113 2.26 -11.63 -11.89
N PHE A 114 2.55 -10.39 -11.48
CA PHE A 114 3.77 -9.70 -11.86
C PHE A 114 5.02 -10.37 -11.29
N SER A 115 4.98 -10.88 -10.06
CA SER A 115 6.09 -11.65 -9.49
C SER A 115 6.34 -12.94 -10.28
N SER A 116 5.29 -13.63 -10.70
CA SER A 116 5.41 -14.83 -11.54
C SER A 116 6.03 -14.52 -12.91
N LEU A 117 5.60 -13.44 -13.55
CA LEU A 117 6.09 -13.06 -14.88
C LEU A 117 7.52 -12.49 -14.85
N LEU A 118 7.80 -11.59 -13.90
CA LEU A 118 9.06 -10.83 -13.85
C LEU A 118 10.15 -11.54 -13.05
N LEU A 119 9.79 -12.27 -11.99
CA LEU A 119 10.72 -12.99 -11.13
C LEU A 119 10.70 -14.51 -11.36
N ARG A 120 9.92 -14.99 -12.34
CA ARG A 120 9.76 -16.42 -12.68
C ARG A 120 9.34 -17.29 -11.49
N GLU A 121 8.62 -16.70 -10.54
CA GLU A 121 8.15 -17.41 -9.35
C GLU A 121 6.93 -18.27 -9.68
N ARG A 122 7.03 -19.59 -9.53
CA ARG A 122 5.87 -20.49 -9.70
C ARG A 122 4.76 -20.24 -8.67
N ILE A 123 3.60 -19.77 -9.10
CA ILE A 123 2.41 -19.64 -8.24
C ILE A 123 1.79 -21.03 -8.02
N GLY A 124 1.69 -21.46 -6.77
CA GLY A 124 1.01 -22.72 -6.42
C GLY A 124 -0.51 -22.61 -6.51
N LEU A 125 -1.20 -23.73 -6.74
CA LEU A 125 -2.65 -23.78 -6.90
C LEU A 125 -3.41 -23.15 -5.71
N LEU A 126 -2.93 -23.34 -4.48
CA LEU A 126 -3.53 -22.75 -3.27
C LEU A 126 -3.47 -21.21 -3.25
N MET A 127 -2.43 -20.63 -3.86
CA MET A 127 -2.32 -19.17 -3.99
C MET A 127 -3.28 -18.66 -5.06
N TRP A 128 -3.47 -19.41 -6.16
CA TRP A 128 -4.47 -19.09 -7.16
C TRP A 128 -5.89 -19.14 -6.60
N THR A 129 -6.24 -20.18 -5.82
CA THR A 129 -7.56 -20.23 -5.18
C THR A 129 -7.75 -19.08 -4.20
N ALA A 130 -6.73 -18.73 -3.41
CA ALA A 130 -6.79 -17.59 -2.50
C ALA A 130 -6.98 -16.25 -3.23
N ILE A 131 -6.25 -16.05 -4.33
CA ILE A 131 -6.39 -14.90 -5.23
C ILE A 131 -7.82 -14.83 -5.77
N THR A 132 -8.35 -15.91 -6.32
CA THR A 132 -9.71 -15.96 -6.88
C THR A 132 -10.76 -15.65 -5.81
N THR A 133 -10.63 -16.21 -4.60
CA THR A 133 -11.53 -15.92 -3.49
C THR A 133 -11.48 -14.44 -3.08
N CYS A 134 -10.28 -13.84 -3.01
CA CYS A 134 -10.14 -12.40 -2.75
C CYS A 134 -10.79 -11.54 -3.84
N VAL A 135 -10.64 -11.92 -5.12
CA VAL A 135 -11.28 -11.22 -6.25
C VAL A 135 -12.80 -11.31 -6.15
N ILE A 136 -13.35 -12.50 -5.91
CA ILE A 136 -14.80 -12.70 -5.75
C ILE A 136 -15.31 -11.89 -4.54
N GLY A 137 -14.65 -12.00 -3.38
CA GLY A 137 -15.00 -11.24 -2.20
C GLY A 137 -14.98 -9.73 -2.47
N SER A 138 -13.97 -9.25 -3.20
CA SER A 138 -13.86 -7.84 -3.56
C SER A 138 -14.95 -7.38 -4.53
N ALA A 139 -15.33 -8.22 -5.50
CA ALA A 139 -16.43 -7.94 -6.41
C ALA A 139 -17.79 -7.90 -5.70
N VAL A 140 -17.98 -8.74 -4.68
CA VAL A 140 -19.18 -8.71 -3.84
C VAL A 140 -19.20 -7.45 -2.96
N VAL A 141 -18.07 -7.02 -2.39
CA VAL A 141 -17.97 -5.77 -1.61
C VAL A 141 -18.22 -4.54 -2.47
N ALA A 142 -17.67 -4.52 -3.68
CA ALA A 142 -17.89 -3.45 -4.64
C ALA A 142 -19.36 -3.26 -4.98
N GLY A 143 -20.20 -4.28 -4.71
CA GLY A 143 -21.63 -4.19 -4.90
C GLY A 143 -21.94 -4.03 -6.37
N LEU A 144 -21.98 -5.14 -7.11
CA LEU A 144 -22.66 -5.23 -8.41
C LEU A 144 -24.18 -4.99 -8.23
N ASP A 145 -24.56 -3.90 -7.58
CA ASP A 145 -25.92 -3.40 -7.57
C ASP A 145 -26.17 -2.76 -8.93
N PHE A 146 -27.24 -3.21 -9.58
CA PHE A 146 -27.68 -2.86 -10.94
C PHE A 146 -28.18 -1.41 -11.10
N ARG A 147 -27.71 -0.49 -10.25
CA ARG A 147 -27.91 0.97 -10.38
C ARG A 147 -26.56 1.59 -10.71
N LEU A 148 -26.20 1.52 -12.00
CA LEU A 148 -24.94 2.03 -12.54
C LEU A 148 -24.86 3.55 -12.36
N ASP A 149 -24.35 4.03 -11.22
CA ASP A 149 -23.81 5.38 -11.11
C ASP A 149 -22.44 5.40 -11.80
N ALA A 150 -22.36 6.16 -12.90
CA ALA A 150 -21.14 6.25 -13.70
C ALA A 150 -19.96 6.81 -12.88
N ASP A 151 -20.22 7.66 -11.88
CA ASP A 151 -19.17 8.20 -11.03
C ASP A 151 -18.60 7.13 -10.08
N ALA A 152 -19.48 6.35 -9.46
CA ALA A 152 -19.09 5.23 -8.61
C ALA A 152 -18.27 4.18 -9.38
N LEU A 153 -18.67 3.84 -10.61
CA LEU A 153 -17.91 2.92 -11.48
C LEU A 153 -16.52 3.45 -11.83
N LEU A 154 -16.40 4.76 -12.11
CA LEU A 154 -15.10 5.39 -12.31
C LEU A 154 -14.25 5.31 -11.04
N GLY A 155 -14.86 5.53 -9.88
CA GLY A 155 -14.22 5.32 -8.58
C GLY A 155 -13.68 3.90 -8.42
N ASP A 156 -14.50 2.89 -8.71
CA ASP A 156 -14.12 1.49 -8.61
C ASP A 156 -12.97 1.13 -9.58
N LEU A 157 -13.00 1.62 -10.82
CA LEU A 157 -11.93 1.46 -11.79
C LEU A 157 -10.61 2.10 -11.30
N LEU A 158 -10.69 3.31 -10.75
CA LEU A 158 -9.53 4.01 -10.19
C LEU A 158 -8.97 3.25 -8.98
N ALA A 159 -9.80 2.65 -8.14
CA ALA A 159 -9.34 1.82 -7.03
C ALA A 159 -8.56 0.58 -7.52
N LEU A 160 -9.06 -0.09 -8.56
CA LEU A 160 -8.37 -1.23 -9.20
C LEU A 160 -7.01 -0.81 -9.80
N LEU A 161 -6.99 0.31 -10.54
CA LEU A 161 -5.74 0.88 -11.07
C LEU A 161 -4.77 1.23 -9.94
N GLY A 162 -5.28 1.80 -8.84
CA GLY A 162 -4.51 2.03 -7.61
C GLY A 162 -3.89 0.73 -7.09
N GLY A 163 -4.63 -0.39 -7.10
CA GLY A 163 -4.14 -1.71 -6.70
C GLY A 163 -3.02 -2.22 -7.60
N VAL A 164 -3.16 -2.08 -8.93
CA VAL A 164 -2.12 -2.43 -9.91
C VAL A 164 -0.84 -1.61 -9.67
N MET A 165 -0.99 -0.30 -9.43
CA MET A 165 0.14 0.58 -9.14
C MET A 165 0.82 0.22 -7.81
N ALA A 166 0.05 -0.13 -6.78
CA ALA A 166 0.59 -0.62 -5.50
C ALA A 166 1.46 -1.88 -5.69
N SER A 167 1.04 -2.80 -6.57
CA SER A 167 1.81 -4.01 -6.87
C SER A 167 3.16 -3.72 -7.49
N GLY A 168 3.22 -2.82 -8.48
CA GLY A 168 4.49 -2.42 -9.07
C GLY A 168 5.39 -1.68 -8.07
N TYR A 169 4.81 -0.86 -7.19
CA TYR A 169 5.52 -0.23 -6.09
C TYR A 169 6.14 -1.26 -5.13
N PHE A 170 5.38 -2.25 -4.67
CA PHE A 170 5.90 -3.29 -3.76
C PHE A 170 6.95 -4.19 -4.44
N LEU A 171 6.78 -4.51 -5.72
CA LEU A 171 7.73 -5.34 -6.45
C LEU A 171 9.07 -4.63 -6.66
N ALA A 172 9.03 -3.38 -7.15
CA ALA A 172 10.22 -2.54 -7.27
C ALA A 172 10.86 -2.25 -5.91
N GLY A 173 10.03 -2.05 -4.89
CA GLY A 173 10.44 -1.87 -3.50
C GLY A 173 11.17 -3.08 -2.93
N ARG A 174 10.68 -4.30 -3.18
CA ARG A 174 11.36 -5.55 -2.77
C ARG A 174 12.76 -5.62 -3.37
N TYR A 175 12.91 -5.29 -4.65
CA TYR A 175 14.22 -5.27 -5.31
C TYR A 175 15.14 -4.21 -4.69
N ALA A 176 14.65 -2.98 -4.47
CA ALA A 176 15.45 -1.92 -3.89
C ALA A 176 15.85 -2.20 -2.43
N ARG A 177 14.94 -2.79 -1.63
CA ARG A 177 15.15 -3.14 -0.22
C ARG A 177 16.10 -4.32 0.01
N ALA A 178 16.44 -5.05 -1.04
CA ALA A 178 17.48 -6.08 -0.98
C ALA A 178 18.87 -5.49 -0.71
N THR A 179 19.16 -4.29 -1.24
CA THR A 179 20.48 -3.63 -1.10
C THR A 179 20.43 -2.36 -0.25
N LEU A 180 19.29 -1.68 -0.19
CA LEU A 180 19.17 -0.41 0.53
C LEU A 180 18.66 -0.58 1.97
N PRO A 181 19.19 0.18 2.94
CA PRO A 181 18.55 0.32 4.25
C PRO A 181 17.19 1.00 4.11
N LEU A 182 16.30 0.76 5.08
CA LEU A 182 14.92 1.24 5.04
C LEU A 182 14.87 2.75 4.83
N SER A 183 15.56 3.49 5.69
CA SER A 183 15.57 4.97 5.69
C SER A 183 15.92 5.56 4.34
N LEU A 184 16.93 5.02 3.66
CA LEU A 184 17.36 5.52 2.35
C LEU A 184 16.33 5.18 1.27
N TYR A 185 15.81 3.95 1.26
CA TYR A 185 14.78 3.55 0.30
C TYR A 185 13.51 4.40 0.44
N ILE A 186 12.96 4.55 1.67
CA ILE A 186 11.72 5.31 1.86
C ILE A 186 11.92 6.81 1.62
N SER A 187 13.07 7.38 1.98
CA SER A 187 13.37 8.78 1.67
C SER A 187 13.39 9.04 0.16
N LEU A 188 14.07 8.19 -0.61
CA LEU A 188 14.13 8.34 -2.07
C LEU A 188 12.79 8.04 -2.75
N SER A 189 12.15 6.92 -2.40
CA SER A 189 10.87 6.52 -3.01
C SER A 189 9.76 7.53 -2.69
N TYR A 190 9.65 7.99 -1.44
CA TYR A 190 8.67 9.02 -1.06
C TYR A 190 9.00 10.38 -1.67
N GLY A 191 10.29 10.75 -1.73
CA GLY A 191 10.73 11.99 -2.38
C GLY A 191 10.37 12.02 -3.86
N ILE A 192 10.61 10.93 -4.60
CA ILE A 192 10.24 10.79 -6.01
C ILE A 192 8.72 10.84 -6.16
N ALA A 193 7.99 10.10 -5.33
CA ALA A 193 6.53 10.09 -5.38
C ALA A 193 5.93 11.49 -5.12
N GLY A 194 6.47 12.21 -4.13
CA GLY A 194 6.09 13.58 -3.80
C GLY A 194 6.39 14.54 -4.94
N ALA A 195 7.59 14.47 -5.52
CA ALA A 195 7.96 15.29 -6.67
C ALA A 195 7.01 15.06 -7.86
N VAL A 196 6.72 13.79 -8.20
CA VAL A 196 5.77 13.46 -9.28
C VAL A 196 4.38 14.04 -8.99
N LEU A 197 3.85 13.87 -7.78
CA LEU A 197 2.52 14.36 -7.42
C LEU A 197 2.44 15.89 -7.37
N VAL A 198 3.48 16.56 -6.90
CA VAL A 198 3.57 18.03 -6.94
C VAL A 198 3.60 18.52 -8.37
N VAL A 199 4.41 17.92 -9.25
CA VAL A 199 4.45 18.24 -10.68
C VAL A 199 3.08 18.02 -11.33
N LEU A 200 2.39 16.93 -11.03
CA LEU A 200 1.03 16.69 -11.52
C LEU A 200 0.05 17.77 -11.02
N CYS A 201 0.14 18.20 -9.76
CA CYS A 201 -0.69 19.31 -9.28
C CYS A 201 -0.42 20.61 -10.05
N LEU A 202 0.85 20.93 -10.31
CA LEU A 202 1.23 22.14 -11.06
C LEU A 202 0.74 22.09 -12.51
N ILE A 203 0.91 20.98 -13.20
CA ILE A 203 0.46 20.80 -14.59
C ILE A 203 -1.07 20.87 -14.66
N SER A 204 -1.77 20.26 -13.69
CA SER A 204 -3.24 20.28 -13.61
C SER A 204 -3.82 21.55 -12.99
N GLN A 205 -2.98 22.55 -12.65
CA GLN A 205 -3.40 23.79 -11.99
C GLN A 205 -4.22 23.56 -10.70
N ILE A 206 -3.90 22.49 -9.96
CA ILE A 206 -4.53 22.15 -8.70
C ILE A 206 -3.88 22.97 -7.59
N PRO A 207 -4.65 23.71 -6.78
CA PRO A 207 -4.10 24.49 -5.67
C PRO A 207 -3.45 23.56 -4.65
N LEU A 208 -2.23 23.92 -4.22
CA LEU A 208 -1.52 23.26 -3.12
C LEU A 208 -1.62 24.04 -1.81
N VAL A 209 -2.24 25.22 -1.84
CA VAL A 209 -2.40 26.12 -0.68
C VAL A 209 -3.81 26.70 -0.65
N GLY A 210 -4.16 27.35 0.46
CA GLY A 210 -5.47 27.97 0.63
C GLY A 210 -6.54 27.04 1.22
N PHE A 211 -6.13 25.91 1.81
CA PHE A 211 -7.04 25.02 2.52
C PHE A 211 -7.34 25.53 3.94
N SER A 212 -8.40 25.02 4.56
CA SER A 212 -8.71 25.35 5.95
C SER A 212 -7.61 24.83 6.91
N PRO A 213 -7.41 25.47 8.08
CA PRO A 213 -6.48 24.96 9.10
C PRO A 213 -6.78 23.50 9.49
N LYS A 214 -8.06 23.13 9.56
CA LYS A 214 -8.51 21.74 9.81
C LYS A 214 -7.98 20.79 8.74
N THR A 215 -8.08 21.15 7.46
CA THR A 215 -7.56 20.33 6.36
C THR A 215 -6.04 20.14 6.49
N TYR A 216 -5.28 21.19 6.80
CA TYR A 216 -3.84 21.06 7.02
C TYR A 216 -3.47 20.11 8.17
N VAL A 217 -4.20 20.15 9.28
CA VAL A 217 -4.02 19.18 10.38
C VAL A 217 -4.24 17.75 9.89
N ILE A 218 -5.30 17.51 9.10
CA ILE A 218 -5.60 16.20 8.52
C ILE A 218 -4.48 15.75 7.56
N LEU A 219 -3.95 16.64 6.73
CA LEU A 219 -2.84 16.34 5.83
C LEU A 219 -1.56 15.95 6.58
N VAL A 220 -1.27 16.61 7.71
CA VAL A 220 -0.17 16.24 8.59
C VAL A 220 -0.43 14.87 9.24
N LEU A 221 -1.65 14.60 9.71
CA LEU A 221 -2.02 13.30 10.27
C LEU A 221 -1.88 12.17 9.23
N LEU A 222 -2.26 12.41 7.98
CA LEU A 222 -2.06 11.47 6.87
C LEU A 222 -0.58 11.14 6.64
N ALA A 223 0.29 12.13 6.71
CA ALA A 223 1.73 11.90 6.60
C ALA A 223 2.28 11.14 7.82
N ALA A 224 1.88 11.55 9.03
CA ALA A 224 2.44 11.01 10.27
C ALA A 224 1.95 9.59 10.58
N VAL A 225 0.67 9.28 10.33
CA VAL A 225 0.07 8.02 10.76
C VAL A 225 0.12 6.98 9.62
N PRO A 226 -0.75 7.01 8.59
CA PRO A 226 -0.77 5.95 7.61
C PRO A 226 0.49 5.92 6.72
N GLN A 227 1.14 7.05 6.44
CA GLN A 227 2.35 7.05 5.61
C GLN A 227 3.61 6.66 6.42
N MET A 228 3.94 7.42 7.47
CA MET A 228 5.17 7.19 8.25
C MET A 228 5.11 5.96 9.16
N ILE A 229 3.95 5.60 9.72
CA ILE A 229 3.83 4.35 10.51
C ILE A 229 3.42 3.21 9.57
N GLY A 230 2.32 3.38 8.84
CA GLY A 230 1.72 2.34 8.00
C GLY A 230 2.62 1.87 6.87
N HIS A 231 2.79 2.68 5.81
CA HIS A 231 3.59 2.29 4.64
C HIS A 231 5.06 2.03 4.99
N THR A 232 5.63 2.72 5.97
CA THR A 232 7.01 2.43 6.41
C THR A 232 7.13 1.04 7.03
N SER A 233 6.12 0.59 7.79
CA SER A 233 6.09 -0.78 8.34
C SER A 233 6.02 -1.83 7.23
N LEU A 234 5.21 -1.58 6.18
CA LEU A 234 5.16 -2.44 5.00
C LEU A 234 6.50 -2.46 4.23
N ASN A 235 7.12 -1.30 4.06
CA ASN A 235 8.44 -1.17 3.43
C ASN A 235 9.57 -1.80 4.25
N TRP A 236 9.44 -1.81 5.56
CA TRP A 236 10.33 -2.55 6.44
C TRP A 236 10.20 -4.05 6.17
N ALA A 237 8.96 -4.56 6.14
CA ALA A 237 8.64 -5.96 5.87
C ALA A 237 9.16 -6.44 4.50
N LEU A 238 9.22 -5.57 3.48
CA LEU A 238 9.80 -5.90 2.17
C LEU A 238 11.25 -6.39 2.20
N LYS A 239 12.03 -6.16 3.29
CA LYS A 239 13.36 -6.79 3.42
C LYS A 239 13.27 -8.26 3.85
N HIS A 240 12.21 -8.63 4.55
CA HIS A 240 12.09 -9.91 5.27
C HIS A 240 11.13 -10.90 4.62
N VAL A 241 10.12 -10.41 3.89
CA VAL A 241 9.14 -11.24 3.19
C VAL A 241 9.00 -10.80 1.72
N THR A 242 8.31 -11.61 0.91
CA THR A 242 8.09 -11.32 -0.52
C THR A 242 7.14 -10.14 -0.71
N ALA A 243 7.19 -9.49 -1.88
CA ALA A 243 6.25 -8.42 -2.22
C ALA A 243 4.79 -8.91 -2.15
N THR A 244 4.53 -10.13 -2.63
CA THR A 244 3.21 -10.77 -2.56
C THR A 244 2.75 -10.95 -1.11
N ALA A 245 3.64 -11.35 -0.20
CA ALA A 245 3.29 -11.47 1.23
C ALA A 245 2.98 -10.10 1.84
N VAL A 246 3.76 -9.05 1.53
CA VAL A 246 3.44 -7.68 2.00
C VAL A 246 2.09 -7.21 1.46
N ALA A 247 1.80 -7.43 0.19
CA ALA A 247 0.49 -7.10 -0.38
C ALA A 247 -0.63 -7.87 0.34
N VAL A 248 -0.45 -9.16 0.64
CA VAL A 248 -1.44 -9.94 1.41
C VAL A 248 -1.70 -9.31 2.79
N LEU A 249 -0.67 -8.79 3.44
CA LEU A 249 -0.83 -8.14 4.75
C LEU A 249 -1.69 -6.88 4.68
N THR A 250 -1.70 -6.16 3.55
CA THR A 250 -2.57 -4.97 3.39
C THR A 250 -4.04 -5.32 3.32
N LEU A 251 -4.40 -6.61 3.13
CA LEU A 251 -5.80 -7.06 3.16
C LEU A 251 -6.48 -6.87 4.52
N GLY A 252 -5.74 -6.55 5.59
CA GLY A 252 -6.34 -6.13 6.86
C GLY A 252 -6.93 -4.71 6.82
N GLU A 253 -6.51 -3.87 5.87
CA GLU A 253 -6.95 -2.47 5.75
C GLU A 253 -8.45 -2.32 5.47
N PRO A 254 -9.09 -3.07 4.53
CA PRO A 254 -10.53 -2.99 4.29
C PRO A 254 -11.38 -3.20 5.54
N LEU A 255 -10.99 -4.12 6.43
CA LEU A 255 -11.72 -4.40 7.66
C LEU A 255 -11.67 -3.19 8.61
N GLY A 256 -10.47 -2.67 8.87
CA GLY A 256 -10.29 -1.51 9.73
C GLY A 256 -10.95 -0.25 9.16
N ALA A 257 -10.76 -0.01 7.85
CA ALA A 257 -11.36 1.13 7.15
C ALA A 257 -12.90 1.07 7.17
N SER A 258 -13.50 -0.10 6.93
CA SER A 258 -14.96 -0.27 6.95
C SER A 258 -15.55 -0.05 8.33
N ILE A 259 -14.90 -0.57 9.39
CA ILE A 259 -15.32 -0.34 10.77
C ILE A 259 -15.27 1.16 11.10
N LEU A 260 -14.17 1.83 10.76
CA LEU A 260 -14.05 3.26 11.01
C LEU A 260 -15.05 4.08 10.18
N ALA A 261 -15.31 3.70 8.94
CA ALA A 261 -16.29 4.36 8.07
C ALA A 261 -17.73 4.23 8.63
N PHE A 262 -18.07 3.09 9.22
CA PHE A 262 -19.35 2.92 9.91
C PHE A 262 -19.49 3.90 11.08
N PHE A 263 -18.46 4.06 11.92
CA PHE A 263 -18.53 4.96 13.08
C PHE A 263 -18.52 6.45 12.69
N VAL A 264 -17.71 6.82 11.69
CA VAL A 264 -17.48 8.23 11.32
C VAL A 264 -18.49 8.74 10.29
N PHE A 265 -18.78 7.95 9.26
CA PHE A 265 -19.64 8.34 8.14
C PHE A 265 -21.02 7.69 8.19
N ARG A 266 -21.27 6.79 9.15
CA ARG A 266 -22.51 5.98 9.21
C ARG A 266 -22.72 5.14 7.95
N GLU A 267 -21.64 4.78 7.24
CA GLU A 267 -21.71 3.84 6.11
C GLU A 267 -22.17 2.48 6.65
N THR A 268 -23.37 2.05 6.26
CA THR A 268 -23.90 0.74 6.65
C THR A 268 -23.32 -0.35 5.75
N VAL A 269 -22.83 -1.42 6.38
CA VAL A 269 -22.35 -2.59 5.66
C VAL A 269 -23.55 -3.44 5.30
N SER A 270 -23.91 -3.47 4.02
CA SER A 270 -24.96 -4.35 3.52
C SER A 270 -24.58 -5.82 3.74
N LEU A 271 -25.56 -6.73 3.78
CA LEU A 271 -25.29 -8.16 3.89
C LEU A 271 -24.36 -8.68 2.76
N PRO A 272 -24.53 -8.27 1.48
CA PRO A 272 -23.54 -8.53 0.44
C PRO A 272 -22.14 -8.06 0.81
N THR A 273 -21.98 -6.81 1.24
CA THR A 273 -20.67 -6.27 1.65
C THR A 273 -20.06 -7.08 2.80
N ALA A 274 -20.86 -7.49 3.80
CA ALA A 274 -20.39 -8.34 4.89
C ALA A 274 -19.90 -9.72 4.40
N LEU A 275 -20.63 -10.35 3.48
CA LEU A 275 -20.24 -11.63 2.86
C LEU A 275 -18.98 -11.48 2.00
N GLY A 276 -18.86 -10.38 1.26
CA GLY A 276 -17.68 -10.05 0.46
C GLY A 276 -16.45 -9.84 1.34
N LEU A 277 -16.57 -9.13 2.46
CA LEU A 277 -15.50 -8.96 3.44
C LEU A 277 -15.10 -10.30 4.09
N ALA A 278 -16.07 -11.19 4.38
CA ALA A 278 -15.79 -12.52 4.91
C ALA A 278 -15.05 -13.42 3.90
N LEU A 279 -15.47 -13.40 2.63
CA LEU A 279 -14.78 -14.09 1.54
C LEU A 279 -13.37 -13.56 1.36
N LEU A 280 -13.20 -12.23 1.36
CA LEU A 280 -11.90 -11.59 1.29
C LEU A 280 -11.02 -12.10 2.43
N ALA A 281 -11.49 -12.03 3.68
CA ALA A 281 -10.80 -12.54 4.86
C ALA A 281 -10.38 -14.02 4.73
N ALA A 282 -11.26 -14.88 4.22
CA ALA A 282 -10.95 -16.28 3.96
C ALA A 282 -9.84 -16.45 2.91
N GLY A 283 -9.87 -15.66 1.83
CA GLY A 283 -8.80 -15.59 0.83
C GLY A 283 -7.46 -15.12 1.42
N ILE A 284 -7.47 -14.12 2.33
CA ILE A 284 -6.27 -13.69 3.07
C ILE A 284 -5.66 -14.87 3.82
N VAL A 285 -6.46 -15.53 4.65
CA VAL A 285 -6.00 -16.63 5.50
C VAL A 285 -5.42 -17.76 4.65
N ALA A 286 -6.12 -18.13 3.57
CA ALA A 286 -5.63 -19.13 2.62
C ALA A 286 -4.31 -18.72 1.95
N SER A 287 -4.14 -17.45 1.57
CA SER A 287 -2.90 -16.94 0.98
C SER A 287 -1.73 -16.95 1.96
N GLY A 288 -1.97 -16.68 3.25
CA GLY A 288 -0.98 -16.79 4.31
C GLY A 288 -0.46 -18.22 4.48
N PHE A 289 -1.37 -19.20 4.48
CA PHE A 289 -1.00 -20.62 4.49
C PHE A 289 -0.25 -21.05 3.21
N ALA A 290 -0.66 -20.53 2.04
CA ALA A 290 0.02 -20.80 0.76
C ALA A 290 1.46 -20.28 0.75
N ALA A 291 1.68 -19.06 1.26
CA ALA A 291 3.00 -18.45 1.36
C ALA A 291 3.90 -19.21 2.34
N SER A 292 3.38 -19.61 3.50
CA SER A 292 4.13 -20.37 4.53
C SER A 292 4.59 -21.75 4.03
N ARG A 293 3.73 -22.49 3.34
CA ARG A 293 4.06 -23.81 2.75
C ARG A 293 5.17 -23.76 1.69
N ARG A 294 5.42 -22.59 1.09
CA ARG A 294 6.46 -22.43 0.07
C ARG A 294 7.82 -22.10 0.68
N SER A 295 7.85 -21.37 1.80
CA SER A 295 9.06 -21.09 2.56
C SER A 295 9.73 -22.36 3.09
N THR A 296 8.97 -23.42 3.39
CA THR A 296 9.49 -24.71 3.87
C THR A 296 10.01 -25.63 2.75
N LYS A 297 9.65 -25.36 1.49
CA LYS A 297 10.03 -26.18 0.32
C LYS A 297 11.15 -25.59 -0.54
N ALA A 298 11.71 -24.42 -0.20
CA ALA A 298 12.87 -23.90 -0.93
C ALA A 298 14.10 -24.81 -0.70
N PRO A 299 14.83 -25.20 -1.75
CA PRO A 299 16.06 -25.97 -1.56
C PRO A 299 17.04 -25.10 -0.77
N ARG A 300 17.52 -25.60 0.36
CA ARG A 300 18.70 -25.04 1.03
C ARG A 300 19.84 -25.14 0.00
N SER A 301 20.28 -24.00 -0.53
CA SER A 301 21.53 -23.98 -1.30
C SER A 301 22.63 -24.46 -0.37
N SER A 302 23.18 -25.64 -0.65
CA SER A 302 24.41 -26.11 -0.07
C SER A 302 25.50 -25.06 -0.35
N PRO A 303 26.25 -24.60 0.66
CA PRO A 303 27.34 -23.67 0.41
C PRO A 303 28.43 -24.35 -0.44
N PRO A 304 29.17 -23.57 -1.25
CA PRO A 304 30.31 -24.07 -2.02
C PRO A 304 31.44 -24.59 -1.12
#